data_AF-A0A1Q2ZVP4-F1
#
_entry.id   AF-A0A1Q2ZVP4-F1
#
_cell.length_a   1.000
_cell.length_b   1.000
_cell.length_c   1.000
_cell.angle_alpha   90.00
_cell.angle_beta   90.00
_cell.angle_gamma   90.00
#
_symmetry.space_group_name_H-M   'P 1'
#
loop_
_entity.id
_entity.type
_entity.pdbx_description
1 polymer ?
#
loop_
_entity_poly.entity_id
_entity_poly.type
_entity_poly.pdbx_seq_one_letter_code
_entity_poly.pdbx_strand_id
1 'polypeptide(L)'
;MLKPCQSFLQSLKTPIRCYLRSFSSTIHLRRIITLRTFEKVPDTVRPELLIRHKDENLERIASLSQILELDEYGIKIADESELTKCLYPTKYTRIELPNGISYSNHQLEILGRKLLYLQVYQAYLSLFKRSDSDICDYDFNYYSKMDNMSRAKRNPSSVIHRHLKHIKLSRLARLPIPNNQVPLRIQFSYDQKSFNAIIGYISMTHEDHIVNRFLNKVIAERLIKTVLLR
;
A
#
# COMPACT_ATOMS: atom_id res chain seq x y z
N MET A 1 43.56 -7.39 -44.00
CA MET A 1 44.39 -6.40 -43.30
C MET A 1 43.48 -5.50 -42.47
N LEU A 2 43.90 -5.22 -41.23
CA LEU A 2 43.41 -4.25 -40.23
C LEU A 2 42.11 -4.58 -39.44
N LYS A 3 42.29 -4.67 -38.10
CA LYS A 3 41.28 -4.80 -37.03
C LYS A 3 40.82 -3.39 -36.53
N PRO A 4 40.20 -3.24 -35.33
CA PRO A 4 38.81 -2.83 -35.07
C PRO A 4 38.70 -1.38 -34.53
N CYS A 5 37.50 -0.90 -34.20
CA CYS A 5 37.36 0.24 -33.27
C CYS A 5 36.16 0.06 -32.33
N GLN A 6 36.50 -0.01 -31.03
CA GLN A 6 35.60 0.13 -29.89
C GLN A 6 35.36 1.61 -29.57
N SER A 7 34.31 1.83 -28.78
CA SER A 7 34.02 3.00 -27.92
C SER A 7 33.38 4.22 -28.60
N PHE A 8 32.22 4.64 -28.09
CA PHE A 8 32.16 5.86 -27.27
C PHE A 8 30.85 5.87 -26.45
N LEU A 9 31.04 6.03 -25.14
CA LEU A 9 30.04 6.25 -24.11
C LEU A 9 29.40 7.65 -24.25
N GLN A 10 28.19 7.77 -23.72
CA GLN A 10 27.57 8.99 -23.17
C GLN A 10 27.14 10.10 -24.15
N SER A 11 25.83 10.39 -24.18
CA SER A 11 25.25 11.49 -23.39
C SER A 11 23.97 12.07 -24.04
N LEU A 12 23.21 12.78 -23.18
CA LEU A 12 22.19 13.79 -23.47
C LEU A 12 20.76 13.26 -23.70
N LYS A 13 19.95 13.20 -22.63
CA LYS A 13 19.14 14.34 -22.12
C LYS A 13 18.22 14.92 -23.20
N THR A 14 17.07 14.30 -23.43
CA THR A 14 15.96 14.94 -24.15
C THR A 14 15.01 15.63 -23.15
N PRO A 15 14.84 16.96 -23.23
CA PRO A 15 13.83 17.67 -22.45
C PRO A 15 12.46 17.56 -23.16
N ILE A 16 11.43 17.16 -22.42
CA ILE A 16 10.05 17.18 -22.92
C ILE A 16 9.58 18.63 -22.98
N ARG A 17 9.43 19.13 -24.21
CA ARG A 17 8.84 20.42 -24.57
C ARG A 17 7.43 20.57 -23.98
N CYS A 18 7.22 21.61 -23.18
CA CYS A 18 5.89 22.09 -22.84
C CYS A 18 5.35 22.96 -23.99
N TYR A 19 4.16 22.64 -24.48
CA TYR A 19 3.40 23.50 -25.40
C TYR A 19 2.79 24.65 -24.61
N LEU A 20 3.28 25.88 -24.82
CA LEU A 20 2.62 27.11 -24.40
C LEU A 20 1.83 27.66 -25.60
N ARG A 21 0.50 27.65 -25.49
CA ARG A 21 -0.36 28.54 -26.29
C ARG A 21 -0.51 29.88 -25.54
N SER A 22 -0.01 30.94 -26.15
CA SER A 22 -0.26 32.36 -25.86
C SER A 22 -1.68 32.78 -26.33
N PHE A 23 -2.34 33.86 -25.91
CA PHE A 23 -2.26 34.84 -24.82
C PHE A 23 -3.72 35.33 -24.62
N SER A 24 -4.11 35.69 -23.39
CA SER A 24 -5.10 36.76 -23.18
C SER A 24 -4.70 37.55 -21.93
N SER A 25 -4.62 38.85 -22.12
CA SER A 25 -4.08 39.87 -21.24
C SER A 25 -4.97 40.13 -20.03
N THR A 26 -4.53 39.69 -18.85
CA THR A 26 -4.95 40.28 -17.57
C THR A 26 -3.76 40.34 -16.63
N ILE A 27 -3.52 41.52 -16.07
CA ILE A 27 -2.50 41.80 -15.07
C ILE A 27 -2.90 41.05 -13.80
N HIS A 28 -2.46 39.82 -13.66
CA HIS A 28 -2.61 39.06 -12.42
C HIS A 28 -1.24 38.84 -11.79
N LEU A 29 -1.08 39.47 -10.61
CA LEU A 29 -0.15 39.16 -9.54
C LEU A 29 0.67 37.90 -9.84
N ARG A 30 1.99 38.05 -10.02
CA ARG A 30 2.94 36.94 -9.98
C ARG A 30 2.76 36.19 -8.65
N ARG A 31 1.83 35.24 -8.61
CA ARG A 31 1.82 34.17 -7.62
C ARG A 31 3.08 33.37 -7.91
N ILE A 32 4.13 33.67 -7.15
CA ILE A 32 5.21 32.72 -6.95
C ILE A 32 4.53 31.51 -6.32
N ILE A 33 4.20 30.52 -7.14
CA ILE A 33 3.83 29.20 -6.65
C ILE A 33 5.14 28.63 -6.13
N THR A 34 5.47 28.90 -4.87
CA THR A 34 6.40 28.07 -4.12
C THR A 34 5.80 26.67 -4.10
N LEU A 35 6.19 25.84 -5.06
CA LEU A 35 6.05 24.40 -4.96
C LEU A 35 6.89 24.00 -3.75
N ARG A 36 6.27 23.98 -2.56
CA ARG A 36 6.85 23.30 -1.40
C ARG A 36 6.98 21.85 -1.82
N THR A 37 8.18 21.46 -2.24
CA THR A 37 8.54 20.06 -2.42
C THR A 37 8.32 19.40 -1.07
N PHE A 38 7.34 18.50 -1.00
CA PHE A 38 7.10 17.71 0.20
C PHE A 38 8.42 17.06 0.61
N GLU A 39 8.87 17.33 1.83
CA GLU A 39 10.03 16.63 2.39
C GLU A 39 9.77 15.13 2.26
N LYS A 40 10.68 14.48 1.53
CA LYS A 40 10.57 13.05 1.27
C LYS A 40 10.72 12.33 2.60
N VAL A 41 9.84 11.37 2.88
CA VAL A 41 9.96 10.49 4.05
C VAL A 41 11.37 9.89 4.07
N PRO A 42 12.04 9.88 5.25
CA PRO A 42 13.40 9.36 5.36
C PRO A 42 13.46 7.89 4.96
N ASP A 43 14.61 7.46 4.45
CA ASP A 43 14.76 6.09 3.98
C ASP A 43 14.86 5.06 5.15
N THR A 44 15.17 5.52 6.37
CA THR A 44 15.22 4.72 7.60
C THR A 44 14.49 5.41 8.75
N VAL A 45 13.99 4.61 9.71
CA VAL A 45 13.35 5.11 10.93
C VAL A 45 14.43 5.45 11.93
N ARG A 46 14.33 6.66 12.50
CA ARG A 46 15.20 7.11 13.58
C ARG A 46 14.76 6.49 14.91
N PRO A 47 15.64 5.83 15.68
CA PRO A 47 15.28 5.18 16.94
C PRO A 47 14.59 6.13 17.94
N GLU A 48 14.97 7.40 17.95
CA GLU A 48 14.42 8.41 18.85
C GLU A 48 12.92 8.63 18.61
N LEU A 49 12.45 8.45 17.36
CA LEU A 49 11.02 8.55 17.03
C LEU A 49 10.23 7.35 17.55
N LEU A 50 10.84 6.16 17.56
CA LEU A 50 10.20 4.97 18.12
C LEU A 50 9.98 5.12 19.62
N ILE A 51 10.97 5.66 20.33
CA ILE A 51 10.88 5.95 21.76
C ILE A 51 9.83 7.03 22.02
N ARG A 52 9.92 8.15 21.30
CA ARG A 52 9.01 9.30 21.49
C ARG A 52 7.55 8.96 21.24
N HIS A 53 7.26 8.12 20.24
CA HIS A 53 5.90 7.78 19.83
C HIS A 53 5.41 6.43 20.36
N LYS A 54 6.10 5.84 21.34
CA LYS A 54 5.86 4.47 21.81
C LYS A 54 4.37 4.21 22.10
N ASP A 55 3.79 4.97 23.02
CA ASP A 55 2.42 4.73 23.50
C ASP A 55 1.39 4.89 22.38
N GLU A 56 1.48 5.99 21.63
CA GLU A 56 0.59 6.25 20.49
C GLU A 56 0.76 5.23 19.32
N ASN A 57 1.91 4.56 19.21
CA ASN A 57 2.12 3.48 18.25
C ASN A 57 1.47 2.17 18.73
N LEU A 58 1.59 1.87 20.03
CA LEU A 58 0.92 0.74 20.65
C LEU A 58 -0.60 0.89 20.54
N GLU A 59 -1.16 2.07 20.80
CA GLU A 59 -2.59 2.36 20.61
C GLU A 59 -3.04 2.13 19.16
N ARG A 60 -2.24 2.55 18.17
CA ARG A 60 -2.54 2.32 16.75
C ARG A 60 -2.55 0.84 16.41
N ILE A 61 -1.58 0.09 16.93
CA ILE A 61 -1.50 -1.36 16.72
C ILE A 61 -2.69 -2.04 17.38
N ALA A 62 -3.03 -1.71 18.61
CA ALA A 62 -4.20 -2.25 19.30
C ALA A 62 -5.51 -1.96 18.55
N SER A 63 -5.68 -0.72 18.07
CA SER A 63 -6.84 -0.35 17.26
C SER A 63 -6.89 -1.13 15.94
N LEU A 64 -5.75 -1.32 15.28
CA LEU A 64 -5.66 -2.14 14.07
C LEU A 64 -6.01 -3.60 14.36
N SER A 65 -5.48 -4.18 15.44
CA SER A 65 -5.78 -5.55 15.86
C SER A 65 -7.27 -5.75 16.10
N GLN A 66 -7.92 -4.77 16.74
CA GLN A 66 -9.35 -4.79 17.00
C GLN A 66 -10.17 -4.67 15.72
N ILE A 67 -9.85 -3.72 14.83
CA ILE A 67 -10.58 -3.49 13.56
C ILE A 67 -10.48 -4.72 12.64
N LEU A 68 -9.33 -5.37 12.64
CA LEU A 68 -9.06 -6.56 11.82
C LEU A 68 -9.42 -7.87 12.53
N GLU A 69 -9.88 -7.81 13.79
CA GLU A 69 -10.25 -8.98 14.60
C GLU A 69 -9.13 -10.03 14.66
N LEU A 70 -7.85 -9.60 14.76
CA LEU A 70 -6.69 -10.50 14.62
C LEU A 70 -6.75 -11.72 15.57
N ASP A 71 -7.22 -11.50 16.80
CA ASP A 71 -7.35 -12.55 17.81
C ASP A 71 -8.32 -13.66 17.40
N GLU A 72 -9.39 -13.34 16.66
CA GLU A 72 -10.37 -14.34 16.18
C GLU A 72 -9.78 -15.32 15.16
N TYR A 73 -8.70 -14.90 14.49
CA TYR A 73 -7.97 -15.72 13.53
C TYR A 73 -6.72 -16.37 14.15
N GLY A 74 -6.48 -16.20 15.46
CA GLY A 74 -5.28 -16.71 16.12
C GLY A 74 -4.01 -15.98 15.71
N ILE A 75 -4.11 -14.75 15.21
CA ILE A 75 -2.96 -13.91 14.87
C ILE A 75 -2.52 -13.16 16.13
N LYS A 76 -1.33 -13.52 16.63
CA LYS A 76 -0.72 -12.85 17.79
C LYS A 76 0.51 -12.08 17.31
N ILE A 77 0.60 -10.82 17.70
CA ILE A 77 1.77 -10.00 17.36
C ILE A 77 2.98 -10.56 18.11
N ALA A 78 3.95 -11.07 17.34
CA ALA A 78 5.09 -11.75 17.92
C ALA A 78 6.07 -10.77 18.61
N ASP A 79 6.28 -9.61 18.01
CA ASP A 79 7.06 -8.52 18.57
C ASP A 79 6.44 -7.17 18.20
N GLU A 80 5.82 -6.52 19.19
CA GLU A 80 5.20 -5.20 19.01
C GLU A 80 6.21 -4.12 18.65
N SER A 81 7.43 -4.19 19.19
CA SER A 81 8.47 -3.20 18.95
C SER A 81 8.91 -3.24 17.48
N GLU A 82 9.04 -4.44 16.92
CA GLU A 82 9.37 -4.66 15.50
C GLU A 82 8.20 -4.30 14.59
N LEU A 83 6.96 -4.64 14.98
CA LEU A 83 5.77 -4.26 14.24
C LEU A 83 5.61 -2.72 14.16
N THR A 84 5.94 -1.98 15.21
CA THR A 84 5.83 -0.50 15.20
C THR A 84 6.66 0.15 14.09
N LYS A 85 7.75 -0.49 13.64
CA LYS A 85 8.58 -0.01 12.54
C LYS A 85 7.80 -0.01 11.21
N CYS A 86 6.82 -0.90 11.03
CA CYS A 86 5.95 -0.96 9.84
C CYS A 86 5.02 0.27 9.74
N LEU A 87 4.75 0.96 10.84
CA LEU A 87 3.94 2.21 10.83
C LEU A 87 4.66 3.35 10.13
N TYR A 88 5.97 3.25 9.93
CA TYR A 88 6.75 4.27 9.24
C TYR A 88 7.01 3.81 7.82
N PRO A 89 6.63 4.58 6.79
CA PRO A 89 6.76 4.15 5.39
C PRO A 89 8.18 4.40 4.85
N THR A 90 9.17 3.84 5.54
CA THR A 90 10.60 3.90 5.21
C THR A 90 11.02 2.70 4.36
N LYS A 91 12.08 2.84 3.57
CA LYS A 91 12.45 1.81 2.59
C LYS A 91 13.42 0.78 3.14
N TYR A 92 14.40 1.22 3.93
CA TYR A 92 15.54 0.42 4.36
C TYR A 92 15.55 0.09 5.85
N THR A 93 14.53 0.51 6.62
CA THR A 93 14.40 0.07 8.01
C THR A 93 14.35 -1.45 8.06
N ARG A 94 15.20 -2.04 8.89
CA ARG A 94 15.23 -3.47 9.15
C ARG A 94 14.25 -3.80 10.26
N ILE A 95 13.49 -4.87 10.02
CA ILE A 95 12.52 -5.45 10.92
C ILE A 95 12.99 -6.86 11.19
N GLU A 96 13.26 -7.14 12.45
CA GLU A 96 13.71 -8.43 12.95
C GLU A 96 12.49 -9.29 13.27
N LEU A 97 12.54 -10.54 12.86
CA LEU A 97 11.49 -11.51 13.14
C LEU A 97 11.91 -12.45 14.25
N PRO A 98 10.96 -13.13 14.93
CA PRO A 98 11.27 -14.04 16.05
C PRO A 98 12.21 -15.19 15.69
N ASN A 99 12.30 -15.56 14.41
CA ASN A 99 13.20 -16.58 13.90
C ASN A 99 14.64 -16.09 13.64
N GLY A 100 14.96 -14.84 13.98
CA GLY A 100 16.26 -14.21 13.77
C GLY A 100 16.50 -13.70 12.36
N ILE A 101 15.53 -13.83 11.45
CA ILE A 101 15.63 -13.29 10.09
C ILE A 101 15.23 -11.82 10.11
N SER A 102 15.94 -10.99 9.32
CA SER A 102 15.56 -9.59 9.13
C SER A 102 15.11 -9.28 7.71
N TYR A 103 14.02 -8.54 7.60
CA TYR A 103 13.51 -8.02 6.33
C TYR A 103 13.59 -6.49 6.32
N SER A 104 13.81 -5.92 5.15
CA SER A 104 13.55 -4.49 4.99
C SER A 104 12.05 -4.23 4.96
N ASN A 105 11.64 -3.09 5.50
CA ASN A 105 10.24 -2.65 5.50
C ASN A 105 9.64 -2.62 4.08
N HIS A 106 10.45 -2.26 3.07
CA HIS A 106 10.01 -2.31 1.68
C HIS A 106 9.74 -3.72 1.16
N GLN A 107 10.50 -4.74 1.60
CA GLN A 107 10.23 -6.13 1.24
C GLN A 107 8.89 -6.60 1.83
N LEU A 108 8.62 -6.27 3.09
CA LEU A 108 7.33 -6.59 3.73
C LEU A 108 6.18 -5.85 3.04
N GLU A 109 6.37 -4.57 2.70
CA GLU A 109 5.41 -3.78 1.91
C GLU A 109 5.08 -4.47 0.57
N ILE A 110 6.09 -4.94 -0.16
CA ILE A 110 5.90 -5.64 -1.43
C ILE A 110 5.14 -6.95 -1.22
N LEU A 111 5.51 -7.73 -0.21
CA LEU A 111 4.87 -9.01 0.11
C LEU A 111 3.39 -8.80 0.44
N GLY A 112 3.08 -7.96 1.43
CA GLY A 112 1.69 -7.72 1.83
C GLY A 112 0.87 -7.09 0.72
N ARG A 113 1.45 -6.23 -0.12
CA ARG A 113 0.76 -5.72 -1.32
C ARG A 113 0.37 -6.84 -2.27
N LYS A 114 1.28 -7.77 -2.56
CA LYS A 114 1.00 -8.92 -3.45
C LYS A 114 -0.09 -9.82 -2.86
N LEU A 115 -0.04 -10.10 -1.56
CA LEU A 115 -1.06 -10.88 -0.86
C LEU A 115 -2.43 -10.20 -0.93
N LEU A 116 -2.51 -8.90 -0.64
CA LEU A 116 -3.77 -8.16 -0.75
C LEU A 116 -4.31 -8.10 -2.18
N TYR A 117 -3.43 -8.02 -3.19
CA TYR A 117 -3.85 -8.06 -4.58
C TYR A 117 -4.43 -9.41 -4.95
N LEU A 118 -3.81 -10.51 -4.48
CA LEU A 118 -4.35 -11.85 -4.65
C LEU A 118 -5.77 -11.95 -4.09
N GLN A 119 -6.02 -11.38 -2.91
CA GLN A 119 -7.35 -11.33 -2.30
C GLN A 119 -8.36 -10.56 -3.14
N VAL A 120 -7.95 -9.45 -3.75
CA VAL A 120 -8.80 -8.70 -4.68
C VAL A 120 -9.12 -9.53 -5.92
N TYR A 121 -8.15 -10.24 -6.48
CA TYR A 121 -8.40 -11.08 -7.66
C TYR A 121 -9.31 -12.28 -7.33
N GLN A 122 -9.14 -12.91 -6.16
CA GLN A 122 -10.06 -13.93 -5.66
C GLN A 122 -11.47 -13.38 -5.46
N ALA A 123 -11.59 -12.14 -4.96
CA ALA A 123 -12.88 -11.46 -4.86
C ALA A 123 -13.51 -11.23 -6.24
N TYR A 124 -12.74 -10.85 -7.26
CA TYR A 124 -13.27 -10.70 -8.63
C TYR A 124 -13.77 -12.02 -9.22
N LEU A 125 -13.01 -13.11 -9.01
CA LEU A 125 -13.38 -14.45 -9.47
C LEU A 125 -14.67 -14.97 -8.83
N SER A 126 -15.03 -14.51 -7.63
CA SER A 126 -16.22 -14.93 -6.88
C SER A 126 -17.38 -13.94 -6.94
N LEU A 127 -17.19 -12.77 -7.57
CA LEU A 127 -18.17 -11.67 -7.55
C LEU A 127 -19.38 -11.90 -8.46
N PHE A 128 -19.16 -12.52 -9.61
CA PHE A 128 -20.13 -12.60 -10.68
C PHE A 128 -20.95 -13.88 -10.63
N LYS A 129 -22.14 -13.84 -11.24
CA LYS A 129 -22.95 -15.03 -11.44
C LYS A 129 -22.21 -16.01 -12.35
N ARG A 130 -22.29 -17.27 -11.95
CA ARG A 130 -21.60 -18.40 -12.54
C ARG A 130 -21.87 -18.55 -14.02
N SER A 131 -20.85 -18.90 -14.79
CA SER A 131 -20.95 -19.23 -16.21
C SER A 131 -20.71 -20.72 -16.45
N ASP A 132 -21.12 -21.22 -17.61
CA ASP A 132 -20.91 -22.62 -17.99
C ASP A 132 -19.42 -23.00 -18.12
N SER A 133 -18.53 -21.99 -18.10
CA SER A 133 -17.07 -22.11 -18.18
C SER A 133 -16.35 -21.98 -16.83
N ASP A 134 -17.08 -21.98 -15.72
CA ASP A 134 -16.49 -21.83 -14.39
C ASP A 134 -15.65 -23.04 -13.97
N ILE A 135 -14.60 -22.79 -13.19
CA ILE A 135 -13.75 -23.84 -12.61
C ILE A 135 -13.75 -23.67 -11.09
N CYS A 136 -14.13 -24.72 -10.37
CA CYS A 136 -14.16 -24.75 -8.90
C CYS A 136 -14.91 -23.54 -8.29
N ASP A 137 -16.11 -23.25 -8.80
CA ASP A 137 -16.96 -22.12 -8.38
C ASP A 137 -16.39 -20.71 -8.62
N TYR A 138 -15.30 -20.60 -9.40
CA TYR A 138 -14.72 -19.32 -9.82
C TYR A 138 -15.03 -19.02 -11.29
N ASP A 139 -15.43 -17.77 -11.54
CA ASP A 139 -15.74 -17.26 -12.86
C ASP A 139 -14.49 -16.69 -13.54
N PHE A 140 -13.88 -17.47 -14.43
CA PHE A 140 -12.69 -17.05 -15.18
C PHE A 140 -13.00 -16.06 -16.30
N ASN A 141 -14.28 -15.84 -16.64
CA ASN A 141 -14.73 -14.78 -17.55
C ASN A 141 -15.02 -13.45 -16.82
N TYR A 142 -14.62 -13.33 -15.54
CA TYR A 142 -14.81 -12.11 -14.76
C TYR A 142 -14.24 -10.86 -15.44
N TYR A 143 -13.14 -10.98 -16.20
CA TYR A 143 -12.49 -9.83 -16.83
C TYR A 143 -13.44 -9.09 -17.79
N SER A 144 -14.15 -9.83 -18.64
CA SER A 144 -15.15 -9.27 -19.58
C SER A 144 -16.31 -8.63 -18.81
N LYS A 145 -16.74 -9.24 -17.70
CA LYS A 145 -17.84 -8.72 -16.87
C LYS A 145 -17.43 -7.47 -16.09
N MET A 146 -16.16 -7.35 -15.71
CA MET A 146 -15.60 -6.18 -15.02
C MET A 146 -15.54 -4.92 -15.89
N ASP A 147 -15.63 -5.02 -17.22
CA ASP A 147 -15.60 -3.83 -18.09
C ASP A 147 -16.79 -2.89 -17.87
N ASN A 148 -17.92 -3.43 -17.41
CA ASN A 148 -19.08 -2.66 -16.99
C ASN A 148 -18.86 -1.93 -15.65
N MET A 149 -17.75 -2.20 -14.94
CA MET A 149 -17.42 -1.54 -13.68
C MET A 149 -16.50 -0.32 -13.88
N SER A 150 -16.66 0.64 -12.97
CA SER A 150 -15.80 1.82 -12.92
C SER A 150 -14.31 1.44 -12.81
N ARG A 151 -13.41 2.26 -13.39
CA ARG A 151 -11.95 2.05 -13.31
C ARG A 151 -11.45 1.86 -11.87
N ALA A 152 -12.08 2.53 -10.90
CA ALA A 152 -11.72 2.42 -9.50
C ALA A 152 -12.08 1.06 -8.86
N LYS A 153 -13.10 0.36 -9.37
CA LYS A 153 -13.45 -1.01 -8.96
C LYS A 153 -12.61 -2.07 -9.67
N ARG A 154 -12.02 -1.74 -10.83
CA ARG A 154 -11.11 -2.62 -11.57
C ARG A 154 -9.69 -2.61 -11.03
N ASN A 155 -9.22 -1.46 -10.51
CA ASN A 155 -7.86 -1.30 -10.01
C ASN A 155 -7.72 -1.84 -8.56
N PRO A 156 -6.92 -2.89 -8.30
CA PRO A 156 -6.77 -3.47 -6.97
C PRO A 156 -6.28 -2.47 -5.91
N SER A 157 -5.36 -1.57 -6.25
CA SER A 157 -4.88 -0.53 -5.34
C SER A 157 -6.02 0.38 -4.87
N SER A 158 -6.92 0.74 -5.81
CA SER A 158 -8.08 1.59 -5.52
C SER A 158 -9.13 0.86 -4.68
N VAL A 159 -9.32 -0.43 -4.94
CA VAL A 159 -10.23 -1.29 -4.17
C VAL A 159 -9.76 -1.42 -2.72
N ILE A 160 -8.49 -1.76 -2.51
CA ILE A 160 -7.88 -1.82 -1.16
C ILE A 160 -7.97 -0.45 -0.47
N HIS A 161 -7.67 0.63 -1.19
CA HIS A 161 -7.77 1.97 -0.63
C HIS A 161 -9.20 2.30 -0.13
N ARG A 162 -10.23 2.02 -0.93
CA ARG A 162 -11.63 2.24 -0.54
C ARG A 162 -12.02 1.39 0.66
N HIS A 163 -11.52 0.16 0.72
CA HIS A 163 -11.76 -0.74 1.83
C HIS A 163 -11.17 -0.22 3.14
N LEU A 164 -9.90 0.19 3.14
CA LEU A 164 -9.26 0.78 4.32
C LEU A 164 -10.03 1.99 4.85
N LYS A 165 -10.55 2.82 3.94
CA LYS A 165 -11.43 3.95 4.30
C LYS A 165 -12.75 3.48 4.94
N HIS A 166 -13.34 2.40 4.44
CA HIS A 166 -14.59 1.85 4.96
C HIS A 166 -14.43 1.28 6.37
N ILE A 167 -13.36 0.51 6.61
CA ILE A 167 -13.05 -0.05 7.94
C ILE A 167 -12.38 0.98 8.87
N LYS A 168 -12.35 2.26 8.49
CA LYS A 168 -11.81 3.38 9.28
C LYS A 168 -10.32 3.26 9.65
N LEU A 169 -9.54 2.47 8.91
CA LEU A 169 -8.07 2.45 9.01
C LEU A 169 -7.48 3.64 8.24
N SER A 170 -7.66 4.83 8.80
CA SER A 170 -7.06 6.08 8.29
C SER A 170 -6.02 6.60 9.27
N ARG A 171 -4.97 7.27 8.77
CA ARG A 171 -3.86 7.81 9.58
C ARG A 171 -3.07 6.73 10.33
N LEU A 172 -2.95 5.57 9.69
CA LEU A 172 -2.14 4.46 10.17
C LEU A 172 -0.64 4.81 10.10
N ALA A 173 -0.22 5.45 9.00
CA ALA A 173 1.18 5.76 8.77
C ALA A 173 1.66 6.96 9.60
N ARG A 174 2.86 6.82 10.17
CA ARG A 174 3.61 7.88 10.82
C ARG A 174 4.42 8.66 9.82
N LEU A 175 4.06 9.92 9.66
CA LEU A 175 4.78 10.86 8.80
C LEU A 175 5.51 11.88 9.69
N PRO A 176 6.74 12.27 9.31
CA PRO A 176 7.48 13.32 10.03
C PRO A 176 6.87 14.72 9.82
N ILE A 177 5.81 14.84 9.02
CA ILE A 177 5.16 16.09 8.63
C ILE A 177 3.88 16.25 9.46
N PRO A 178 3.58 17.46 10.00
CA PRO A 178 2.33 17.73 10.71
C PRO A 178 1.08 17.39 9.88
N ASN A 179 0.07 16.81 10.52
CA ASN A 179 -1.16 16.33 9.87
C ASN A 179 -1.89 17.40 9.03
N ASN A 180 -1.86 18.66 9.45
CA ASN A 180 -2.48 19.78 8.74
C ASN A 180 -1.74 20.18 7.44
N GLN A 181 -0.53 19.68 7.24
CA GLN A 181 0.31 19.96 6.08
C GLN A 181 0.40 18.78 5.10
N VAL A 182 -0.11 17.60 5.47
CA VAL A 182 -0.11 16.41 4.61
C VAL A 182 -1.41 16.38 3.78
N PRO A 183 -1.34 16.49 2.44
CA PRO A 183 -2.51 16.28 1.60
C PRO A 183 -3.09 14.89 1.84
N LEU A 184 -4.42 14.79 1.90
CA LEU A 184 -5.12 13.52 2.15
C LEU A 184 -4.63 12.39 1.23
N ARG A 185 -4.44 12.69 -0.07
CA ARG A 185 -3.91 11.71 -1.05
C ARG A 185 -2.53 11.16 -0.66
N ILE A 186 -1.66 11.99 -0.10
CA ILE A 186 -0.33 11.59 0.36
C ILE A 186 -0.45 10.73 1.61
N GLN A 187 -1.24 11.16 2.60
CA GLN A 187 -1.51 10.38 3.81
C GLN A 187 -2.02 8.98 3.45
N PHE A 188 -2.99 8.88 2.54
CA PHE A 188 -3.55 7.60 2.12
C PHE A 188 -2.55 6.68 1.43
N SER A 189 -1.69 7.23 0.57
CA SER A 189 -0.63 6.45 -0.07
C SER A 189 0.31 5.85 0.97
N TYR A 190 0.64 6.62 2.00
CA TYR A 190 1.48 6.14 3.09
C TYR A 190 0.77 5.17 4.03
N ASP A 191 -0.50 5.42 4.39
CA ASP A 191 -1.32 4.49 5.16
C ASP A 191 -1.39 3.13 4.47
N GLN A 192 -1.61 3.11 3.14
CA GLN A 192 -1.63 1.87 2.37
C GLN A 192 -0.27 1.16 2.36
N LYS A 193 0.85 1.90 2.31
CA LYS A 193 2.19 1.30 2.42
C LYS A 193 2.41 0.66 3.77
N SER A 194 2.09 1.37 4.86
CA SER A 194 2.21 0.84 6.22
C SER A 194 1.29 -0.36 6.43
N PHE A 195 0.05 -0.31 5.93
CA PHE A 195 -0.86 -1.45 5.97
C PHE A 195 -0.28 -2.66 5.22
N ASN A 196 0.24 -2.46 4.00
CA ASN A 196 0.89 -3.54 3.26
C ASN A 196 2.07 -4.13 4.03
N ALA A 197 2.91 -3.30 4.65
CA ALA A 197 4.06 -3.77 5.45
C ALA A 197 3.61 -4.60 6.65
N ILE A 198 2.55 -4.18 7.35
CA ILE A 198 1.95 -4.93 8.47
C ILE A 198 1.43 -6.29 8.00
N ILE A 199 0.71 -6.35 6.87
CA ILE A 199 0.26 -7.64 6.31
C ILE A 199 1.45 -8.52 5.93
N GLY A 200 2.52 -7.94 5.38
CA GLY A 200 3.77 -8.66 5.12
C GLY A 200 4.40 -9.21 6.39
N TYR A 201 4.47 -8.43 7.47
CA TYR A 201 4.96 -8.87 8.77
C TYR A 201 4.13 -10.03 9.34
N ILE A 202 2.80 -9.90 9.32
CA ILE A 202 1.88 -10.95 9.79
C ILE A 202 2.12 -12.24 9.00
N SER A 203 2.25 -12.14 7.68
CA SER A 203 2.51 -13.30 6.81
C SER A 203 3.83 -14.00 7.10
N MET A 204 4.85 -13.29 7.58
CA MET A 204 6.16 -13.87 7.87
C MET A 204 6.26 -14.43 9.30
N THR A 205 5.31 -14.11 10.16
CA THR A 205 5.31 -14.50 11.59
C THR A 205 4.29 -15.59 11.92
N HIS A 206 3.43 -15.95 10.96
CA HIS A 206 2.34 -16.90 11.14
C HIS A 206 2.35 -17.95 10.03
N GLU A 207 1.71 -19.08 10.30
CA GLU A 207 1.55 -20.13 9.30
C GLU A 207 0.63 -19.70 8.14
N ASP A 208 0.97 -20.13 6.94
CA ASP A 208 0.26 -19.77 5.69
C ASP A 208 -1.25 -20.03 5.78
N HIS A 209 -1.66 -21.12 6.42
CA HIS A 209 -3.08 -21.49 6.52
C HIS A 209 -3.89 -20.51 7.41
N ILE A 210 -3.26 -19.96 8.46
CA ILE A 210 -3.85 -18.95 9.34
C ILE A 210 -3.99 -17.63 8.58
N VAL A 211 -2.91 -17.20 7.92
CA VAL A 211 -2.85 -15.96 7.15
C VAL A 211 -3.86 -15.98 6.01
N ASN A 212 -3.95 -17.09 5.27
CA ASN A 212 -4.92 -17.26 4.19
C ASN A 212 -6.37 -17.20 4.70
N ARG A 213 -6.67 -17.83 5.83
CA ARG A 213 -8.02 -17.77 6.44
C ARG A 213 -8.37 -16.33 6.82
N PHE A 214 -7.46 -15.63 7.49
CA PHE A 214 -7.60 -14.23 7.87
C PHE A 214 -7.83 -13.32 6.65
N LEU A 215 -6.96 -13.41 5.65
CA LEU A 215 -7.03 -12.59 4.45
C LEU A 215 -8.32 -12.84 3.66
N ASN A 216 -8.74 -14.10 3.50
CA ASN A 216 -9.99 -14.42 2.80
C ASN A 216 -11.21 -13.83 3.53
N LYS A 217 -11.29 -13.99 4.85
CA LYS A 217 -12.46 -13.55 5.63
C LYS A 217 -12.51 -12.05 5.88
N VAL A 218 -11.41 -11.47 6.34
CA VAL A 218 -11.37 -10.05 6.73
C VAL A 218 -11.17 -9.15 5.53
N ILE A 219 -10.48 -9.61 4.48
CA ILE A 219 -10.21 -8.80 3.29
C ILE A 219 -11.14 -9.21 2.14
N ALA A 220 -10.99 -10.38 1.52
CA ALA A 220 -11.72 -10.70 0.28
C ALA A 220 -13.26 -10.65 0.43
N GLU A 221 -13.83 -11.30 1.45
CA GLU A 221 -15.30 -11.30 1.64
C GLU A 221 -15.83 -9.89 1.99
N ARG A 222 -15.10 -9.14 2.84
CA ARG A 222 -15.49 -7.78 3.17
C ARG A 222 -15.35 -6.84 1.97
N LEU A 223 -14.35 -7.03 1.12
CA LEU A 223 -14.14 -6.24 -0.10
C LEU A 223 -15.33 -6.30 -1.05
N ILE A 224 -15.89 -7.50 -1.25
CA ILE A 224 -17.08 -7.71 -2.09
C ILE A 224 -18.23 -6.84 -1.57
N LYS A 225 -18.54 -6.95 -0.27
CA LYS A 225 -19.68 -6.27 0.38
C LYS A 225 -19.49 -4.75 0.49
N THR A 226 -18.26 -4.29 0.70
CA THR A 226 -17.97 -2.88 1.06
C THR A 226 -17.59 -2.02 -0.14
N VAL A 227 -17.00 -2.61 -1.19
CA VAL A 227 -16.43 -1.85 -2.33
C VAL A 227 -16.99 -2.30 -3.67
N LEU A 228 -17.12 -3.61 -3.92
CA LEU A 228 -17.43 -4.11 -5.26
C LEU A 228 -18.93 -4.04 -5.58
N LEU A 229 -19.79 -4.37 -4.60
CA LEU A 229 -21.25 -4.35 -4.75
C LEU A 229 -21.92 -3.00 -4.42
N ARG A 230 -21.17 -2.02 -3.88
CA ARG A 230 -21.66 -0.65 -3.62
C ARG A 230 -21.26 0.30 -4.74
#